data_AF-Q383J5-F1
#
_entry.id   AF-Q383J5-F1
#
_cell.length_a   1.000
_cell.length_b   1.000
_cell.length_c   1.000
_cell.angle_alpha   90.00
_cell.angle_beta   90.00
_cell.angle_gamma   90.00
#
_symmetry.space_group_name_H-M   'P 1'
#
loop_
_entity.id
_entity.type
_entity.pdbx_description
1 polymer ?
#
loop_
_entity_poly.entity_id
_entity_poly.type
_entity_poly.pdbx_seq_one_letter_code
_entity_poly.pdbx_strand_id
1 'polypeptide(L)'
;MNPPTTQANGDRPQRQFSGANRQPATLSHEKSHHTPMRRLIMTNHNRHAEQKGQRQGNEAAQSDGELLGRAKTHSSFAELRRSLVDASAVAEFIQKNYTGRLRDPKQLNNFFQALSNRPETIFTELCGLYKKEVCLMLERMLEVYSTATSTSAVPISPAAHEFIIRCEQNGVRRMTWADELTQTNGTQKVEKGEEGEEGVDAKASASASGPVPVLLFSPRELIKKVANVEPRGRLERMIEMSTTTADLESCARKLQTVATPAQEGKKNLEYAAVCRLLSKLASKTRRTCEAIIRTATEAGKLPVDDLSALDQVIGTLLAVTQRSFSERPPVVQQHPIAKLSNLVKWCNTHNLLQYNADKYSALVEALEKQSSLELHAQAAQLETVLLLKGLQPGDDAAATETLQKLWNESLGRYEPCSADVLSSIAVVCRADGISDTLRTQVAQRLVLTQQCVQRERKSNETILPRRALSFVLVEQSKEKRDAVKRMLAKEENKKRGRD
;
A
#
# COMPACT_ATOMS: atom_id res chain seq x y z
N MET A 1 -17.52 -69.86 10.76
CA MET A 1 -16.11 -70.24 10.53
C MET A 1 -15.23 -69.07 10.95
N ASN A 2 -14.04 -69.39 11.48
CA ASN A 2 -13.23 -68.59 12.42
C ASN A 2 -12.82 -67.17 11.99
N PRO A 3 -12.91 -66.16 12.88
CA PRO A 3 -11.95 -65.04 12.97
C PRO A 3 -10.72 -65.45 13.81
N PRO A 4 -9.60 -64.68 13.82
CA PRO A 4 -9.35 -63.67 14.87
C PRO A 4 -8.57 -62.44 14.28
N THR A 5 -7.95 -61.47 14.99
CA THR A 5 -7.65 -61.23 16.43
C THR A 5 -7.58 -59.71 16.70
N THR A 6 -7.60 -59.29 17.98
CA THR A 6 -7.25 -57.92 18.46
C THR A 6 -5.89 -57.94 19.18
N GLN A 7 -5.10 -56.86 19.13
CA GLN A 7 -4.15 -56.56 20.21
C GLN A 7 -3.93 -55.05 20.37
N ALA A 8 -3.67 -54.62 21.61
CA ALA A 8 -3.49 -53.23 22.02
C ALA A 8 -2.38 -53.12 23.07
N ASN A 9 -1.68 -51.98 23.07
CA ASN A 9 -0.90 -51.36 24.16
C ASN A 9 -0.64 -49.91 23.71
N GLY A 10 -0.63 -48.86 24.52
CA GLY A 10 -0.75 -48.80 25.97
C GLY A 10 0.57 -48.35 26.59
N ASP A 11 0.78 -47.05 26.80
CA ASP A 11 1.49 -46.53 27.97
C ASP A 11 1.41 -45.00 28.17
N ARG A 12 1.42 -44.57 29.44
CA ARG A 12 1.43 -43.17 29.91
C ARG A 12 1.82 -43.16 31.41
N PRO A 13 2.78 -42.35 31.85
CA PRO A 13 2.48 -41.26 32.79
C PRO A 13 3.32 -39.98 32.44
N GLN A 14 3.38 -38.86 33.17
CA GLN A 14 3.14 -38.56 34.60
C GLN A 14 2.78 -37.07 34.82
N ARG A 15 2.20 -36.72 35.97
CA ARG A 15 1.85 -35.34 36.39
C ARG A 15 2.96 -34.71 37.24
N GLN A 16 3.03 -33.37 37.31
CA GLN A 16 3.14 -32.65 38.60
C GLN A 16 2.30 -31.36 38.61
N PHE A 17 1.84 -30.98 39.82
CA PHE A 17 1.06 -29.78 40.17
C PHE A 17 2.03 -28.59 40.45
N SER A 18 1.61 -27.32 40.48
CA SER A 18 0.88 -26.70 41.61
C SER A 18 0.63 -25.20 41.37
N GLY A 19 -0.24 -24.59 42.19
CA GLY A 19 -0.28 -23.12 42.39
C GLY A 19 -1.63 -22.48 42.08
N ALA A 20 -2.45 -22.26 43.11
CA ALA A 20 -3.74 -21.59 42.98
C ALA A 20 -3.65 -20.10 43.32
N ASN A 21 -4.52 -19.27 42.73
CA ASN A 21 -5.29 -18.35 43.55
C ASN A 21 -6.67 -18.03 42.95
N ARG A 22 -7.68 -17.89 43.82
CA ARG A 22 -9.04 -17.43 43.47
C ARG A 22 -9.18 -15.97 43.90
N GLN A 23 -10.01 -15.18 43.20
CA GLN A 23 -11.18 -14.49 43.79
C GLN A 23 -12.04 -13.82 42.68
N PRO A 24 -13.30 -13.43 42.96
CA PRO A 24 -14.37 -13.51 41.95
C PRO A 24 -14.89 -12.17 41.40
N ALA A 25 -15.84 -12.32 40.47
CA ALA A 25 -16.54 -11.31 39.68
C ALA A 25 -17.08 -10.07 40.42
N THR A 26 -17.08 -8.95 39.70
CA THR A 26 -18.16 -7.95 39.72
C THR A 26 -18.54 -7.56 38.29
N LEU A 27 -19.83 -7.27 38.06
CA LEU A 27 -20.37 -6.83 36.78
C LEU A 27 -20.25 -5.31 36.62
N SER A 28 -19.96 -4.80 35.41
CA SER A 28 -20.51 -3.50 34.97
C SER A 28 -20.38 -3.25 33.46
N HIS A 29 -21.54 -3.02 32.84
CA HIS A 29 -21.83 -2.26 31.61
C HIS A 29 -20.94 -2.34 30.35
N GLU A 30 -21.56 -2.89 29.31
CA GLU A 30 -21.35 -2.53 27.91
C GLU A 30 -21.52 -1.01 27.66
N LYS A 31 -20.65 -0.43 26.83
CA LYS A 31 -21.01 0.64 25.90
C LYS A 31 -20.36 0.40 24.53
N SER A 32 -21.12 -0.24 23.64
CA SER A 32 -20.79 -0.33 22.22
C SER A 32 -21.09 1.02 21.53
N HIS A 33 -20.04 1.73 21.08
CA HIS A 33 -20.22 2.90 20.23
C HIS A 33 -20.08 2.55 18.75
N HIS A 34 -21.23 2.33 18.10
CA HIS A 34 -21.35 2.45 16.65
C HIS A 34 -21.11 3.91 16.23
N THR A 35 -20.24 4.13 15.25
CA THR A 35 -20.11 5.43 14.57
C THR A 35 -20.50 5.26 13.09
N PRO A 36 -21.52 5.98 12.59
CA PRO A 36 -22.00 5.79 11.22
C PRO A 36 -21.16 6.56 10.19
N MET A 37 -21.04 5.99 8.99
CA MET A 37 -20.55 6.67 7.79
C MET A 37 -21.36 7.95 7.52
N ARG A 38 -20.70 9.12 7.45
CA ARG A 38 -21.35 10.37 7.02
C ARG A 38 -20.70 10.91 5.74
N ARG A 39 -21.47 10.94 4.65
CA ARG A 39 -21.13 11.67 3.42
C ARG A 39 -21.13 13.18 3.69
N LEU A 40 -20.11 13.87 3.19
CA LEU A 40 -20.06 15.30 2.88
C LEU A 40 -19.13 15.39 1.66
N ILE A 41 -19.64 15.54 0.42
CA ILE A 41 -20.20 16.76 -0.19
C ILE A 41 -19.15 17.89 -0.23
N MET A 42 -18.82 18.30 -1.45
CA MET A 42 -17.80 19.28 -1.79
C MET A 42 -18.32 20.71 -1.61
N THR A 43 -17.47 21.64 -1.17
CA THR A 43 -17.42 23.03 -1.67
C THR A 43 -16.06 23.66 -1.39
N ASN A 44 -15.38 24.14 -2.43
CA ASN A 44 -14.33 25.17 -2.31
C ASN A 44 -14.94 26.44 -1.71
N HIS A 45 -14.19 27.21 -0.93
CA HIS A 45 -14.26 28.68 -0.90
C HIS A 45 -12.90 29.26 -0.47
N ASN A 46 -12.44 30.31 -1.14
CA ASN A 46 -11.14 30.94 -0.97
C ASN A 46 -11.35 32.46 -0.90
N ARG A 47 -11.12 33.11 0.26
CA ARG A 47 -11.24 34.58 0.40
C ARG A 47 -10.26 35.18 1.42
N HIS A 48 -9.41 36.05 0.88
CA HIS A 48 -8.76 37.26 1.44
C HIS A 48 -9.16 37.77 2.83
N ALA A 49 -8.15 38.31 3.55
CA ALA A 49 -7.94 39.76 3.80
C ALA A 49 -7.29 40.05 5.17
N GLU A 50 -6.50 41.13 5.23
CA GLU A 50 -5.73 41.59 6.40
C GLU A 50 -6.58 42.41 7.39
N GLN A 51 -6.13 42.51 8.64
CA GLN A 51 -6.43 43.66 9.51
C GLN A 51 -5.26 44.02 10.43
N LYS A 52 -5.05 45.32 10.64
CA LYS A 52 -3.98 45.94 11.46
C LYS A 52 -4.52 46.33 12.85
N GLY A 53 -3.61 46.46 13.82
CA GLY A 53 -3.82 47.16 15.10
C GLY A 53 -2.59 47.00 16.01
N GLN A 54 -1.60 47.91 16.02
CA GLN A 54 -1.52 49.15 16.81
C GLN A 54 -1.78 49.00 18.32
N ARG A 55 -0.72 49.20 19.12
CA ARG A 55 -0.74 50.03 20.35
C ARG A 55 0.68 50.42 20.78
N GLN A 56 0.83 51.66 21.25
CA GLN A 56 2.07 52.26 21.76
C GLN A 56 2.19 52.10 23.28
N GLY A 57 3.41 52.27 23.82
CA GLY A 57 3.67 52.37 25.25
C GLY A 57 5.11 52.82 25.56
N ASN A 58 5.23 54.04 26.10
CA ASN A 58 6.39 54.67 26.76
C ASN A 58 6.88 53.86 27.99
N GLU A 59 8.01 54.08 28.67
CA GLU A 59 9.17 55.00 28.52
C GLU A 59 10.38 54.47 29.35
N ALA A 60 11.58 54.90 28.94
CA ALA A 60 12.74 55.25 29.79
C ALA A 60 13.52 54.20 30.63
N ALA A 61 14.78 53.97 30.25
CA ALA A 61 15.96 53.92 31.14
C ALA A 61 17.25 53.89 30.29
N GLN A 62 18.28 54.64 30.69
CA GLN A 62 19.60 54.66 30.05
C GLN A 62 20.50 53.55 30.62
N SER A 63 21.18 52.78 29.77
CA SER A 63 22.51 52.22 30.08
C SER A 63 23.22 51.79 28.81
N ASP A 64 24.52 52.04 28.74
CA ASP A 64 25.40 51.71 27.60
C ASP A 64 25.51 50.20 27.32
N GLY A 65 25.81 49.83 26.07
CA GLY A 65 26.01 48.43 25.68
C GLY A 65 25.85 48.18 24.18
N GLU A 66 26.97 48.22 23.46
CA GLU A 66 27.07 48.15 22.00
C GLU A 66 26.35 46.97 21.29
N LEU A 67 25.89 47.22 20.06
CA LEU A 67 25.71 46.26 18.96
C LEU A 67 24.59 45.20 19.06
N LEU A 68 23.36 45.71 19.20
CA LEU A 68 22.23 45.45 18.28
C LEU A 68 22.12 44.04 17.66
N GLY A 69 21.25 43.22 18.26
CA GLY A 69 20.81 41.94 17.70
C GLY A 69 20.15 42.09 16.32
N ARG A 70 20.86 41.66 15.26
CA ARG A 70 20.36 41.63 13.88
C ARG A 70 19.18 40.66 13.76
N ALA A 71 17.98 41.19 13.50
CA ALA A 71 16.74 40.42 13.49
C ALA A 71 16.80 39.23 12.50
N LYS A 72 16.60 38.01 13.01
CA LYS A 72 16.52 36.77 12.21
C LYS A 72 15.18 36.69 11.47
N THR A 73 15.04 37.46 10.39
CA THR A 73 13.85 37.49 9.53
C THR A 73 13.83 36.38 8.47
N HIS A 74 14.76 35.43 8.53
CA HIS A 74 14.86 34.31 7.61
C HIS A 74 14.84 32.97 8.35
N SER A 75 13.97 32.07 7.90
CA SER A 75 13.96 30.68 8.36
C SER A 75 15.28 30.00 7.94
N SER A 76 15.85 29.17 8.81
CA SER A 76 17.09 28.44 8.53
C SER A 76 17.00 27.56 7.27
N PHE A 77 15.80 27.11 6.90
CA PHE A 77 15.56 26.43 5.63
C PHE A 77 15.71 27.36 4.40
N ALA A 78 15.27 28.62 4.52
CA ALA A 78 15.42 29.60 3.45
C ALA A 78 16.90 30.02 3.28
N GLU A 79 17.64 30.10 4.38
CA GLU A 79 19.09 30.31 4.36
C GLU A 79 19.80 29.13 3.67
N LEU A 80 19.48 27.88 4.05
CA LEU A 80 20.00 26.68 3.41
C LEU A 80 19.71 26.62 1.90
N ARG A 81 18.46 26.92 1.48
CA ARG A 81 18.09 26.93 0.05
C ARG A 81 18.78 28.05 -0.74
N ARG A 82 19.22 29.13 -0.07
CA ARG A 82 20.03 30.20 -0.68
C ARG A 82 21.51 29.87 -0.72
N SER A 83 22.05 29.10 0.24
CA SER A 83 23.47 28.71 0.21
C SER A 83 23.77 27.65 -0.85
N LEU A 84 22.81 26.79 -1.20
CA LEU A 84 22.97 25.75 -2.22
C LEU A 84 22.72 26.30 -3.63
N VAL A 85 23.54 27.27 -4.06
CA VAL A 85 23.39 28.00 -5.34
C VAL A 85 23.71 27.13 -6.55
N ASP A 86 24.85 26.44 -6.51
CA ASP A 86 25.42 25.64 -7.61
C ASP A 86 25.94 24.29 -7.08
N ALA A 87 26.52 23.46 -7.95
CA ALA A 87 27.05 22.17 -7.55
C ALA A 87 28.25 22.25 -6.57
N SER A 88 29.07 23.31 -6.66
CA SER A 88 30.21 23.51 -5.75
C SER A 88 29.74 23.78 -4.33
N ALA A 89 28.80 24.72 -4.17
CA ALA A 89 28.23 25.05 -2.87
C ALA A 89 27.48 23.86 -2.24
N VAL A 90 26.90 22.97 -3.06
CA VAL A 90 26.32 21.71 -2.59
C VAL A 90 27.41 20.74 -2.12
N ALA A 91 28.49 20.57 -2.88
CA ALA A 91 29.62 19.71 -2.52
C ALA A 91 30.32 20.18 -1.24
N GLU A 92 30.61 21.48 -1.11
CA GLU A 92 31.17 22.09 0.10
C GLU A 92 30.24 21.89 1.31
N PHE A 93 28.92 22.06 1.13
CA PHE A 93 27.97 21.81 2.21
C PHE A 93 28.00 20.35 2.66
N ILE A 94 28.08 19.40 1.71
CA ILE A 94 28.21 17.97 2.02
C ILE A 94 29.48 17.73 2.83
N GLN A 95 30.66 18.11 2.31
CA GLN A 95 31.95 17.92 2.99
C GLN A 95 31.95 18.49 4.41
N LYS A 96 31.50 19.75 4.57
CA LYS A 96 31.49 20.47 5.86
C LYS A 96 30.52 19.88 6.89
N ASN A 97 29.43 19.25 6.45
CA ASN A 97 28.36 18.79 7.34
C ASN A 97 28.23 17.26 7.44
N TYR A 98 29.04 16.50 6.68
CA TYR A 98 28.91 15.05 6.52
C TYR A 98 28.96 14.28 7.85
N THR A 99 29.93 14.59 8.70
CA THR A 99 30.15 13.93 10.00
C THR A 99 29.23 14.45 11.10
N GLY A 100 28.62 15.62 10.90
CA GLY A 100 27.78 16.32 11.87
C GLY A 100 26.32 16.35 11.45
N ARG A 101 25.86 17.50 10.92
CA ARG A 101 24.43 17.76 10.70
C ARG A 101 23.75 16.71 9.82
N LEU A 102 24.42 16.21 8.78
CA LEU A 102 23.82 15.27 7.83
C LEU A 102 23.57 13.86 8.40
N ARG A 103 24.04 13.58 9.63
CA ARG A 103 23.72 12.36 10.37
C ARG A 103 22.33 12.38 11.03
N ASP A 104 21.79 13.56 11.32
CA ASP A 104 20.44 13.71 11.87
C ASP A 104 19.38 13.55 10.76
N PRO A 105 18.38 12.66 10.91
CA PRO A 105 17.35 12.44 9.90
C PRO A 105 16.56 13.69 9.50
N LYS A 106 16.36 14.64 10.43
CA LYS A 106 15.60 15.87 10.15
C LYS A 106 16.44 16.85 9.33
N GLN A 107 17.70 17.07 9.69
CA GLN A 107 18.63 17.88 8.89
C GLN A 107 18.90 17.27 7.50
N LEU A 108 19.05 15.93 7.42
CA LEU A 108 19.22 15.23 6.14
C LEU A 108 18.02 15.43 5.21
N ASN A 109 16.79 15.28 5.74
CA ASN A 109 15.58 15.55 4.97
C ASN A 109 15.44 17.04 4.59
N ASN A 110 15.80 17.98 5.47
CA ASN A 110 15.83 19.41 5.15
C ASN A 110 16.81 19.72 4.00
N PHE A 111 17.98 19.07 3.97
CA PHE A 111 18.96 19.21 2.89
C PHE A 111 18.38 18.73 1.55
N PHE A 112 17.81 17.52 1.49
CA PHE A 112 17.15 17.05 0.27
C PHE A 112 15.97 17.94 -0.14
N GLN A 113 15.17 18.43 0.80
CA GLN A 113 14.08 19.37 0.52
C GLN A 113 14.58 20.71 -0.04
N ALA A 114 15.77 21.17 0.35
CA ALA A 114 16.40 22.36 -0.23
C ALA A 114 16.87 22.11 -1.67
N LEU A 115 17.38 20.91 -1.98
CA LEU A 115 17.77 20.47 -3.33
C LEU A 115 16.57 20.13 -4.24
N SER A 116 15.41 19.79 -3.68
CA SER A 116 14.22 19.40 -4.46
C SER A 116 13.73 20.54 -5.36
N ASN A 117 13.44 20.19 -6.62
CA ASN A 117 13.06 21.10 -7.69
C ASN A 117 14.11 22.20 -7.98
N ARG A 118 15.40 21.95 -7.73
CA ARG A 118 16.49 22.76 -8.31
C ARG A 118 16.65 22.44 -9.82
N PRO A 119 17.27 23.35 -10.62
CA PRO A 119 17.56 23.10 -12.03
C PRO A 119 18.36 21.81 -12.26
N GLU A 120 18.14 21.15 -13.40
CA GLU A 120 18.85 19.89 -13.72
C GLU A 120 20.36 20.08 -13.85
N THR A 121 20.83 21.24 -14.30
CA THR A 121 22.25 21.59 -14.42
C THR A 121 23.03 21.34 -13.13
N ILE A 122 22.46 21.68 -11.97
CA ILE A 122 23.09 21.43 -10.66
C ILE A 122 23.28 19.93 -10.43
N PHE A 123 22.33 19.07 -10.83
CA PHE A 123 22.46 17.62 -10.68
C PHE A 123 23.44 17.03 -11.71
N THR A 124 23.48 17.55 -12.94
CA THR A 124 24.45 17.16 -13.96
C THR A 124 25.87 17.52 -13.55
N GLU A 125 26.12 18.74 -13.07
CA GLU A 125 27.41 19.19 -12.55
C GLU A 125 27.81 18.43 -11.28
N LEU A 126 26.88 18.24 -10.32
CA LEU A 126 27.15 17.50 -9.08
C LEU A 126 27.50 16.03 -9.36
N CYS A 127 26.79 15.36 -10.27
CA CYS A 127 27.08 13.99 -10.67
C CYS A 127 28.29 13.88 -11.62
N GLY A 128 28.66 14.95 -12.33
CA GLY A 128 29.84 14.98 -13.21
C GLY A 128 31.14 15.23 -12.46
N LEU A 129 31.20 16.31 -11.68
CA LEU A 129 32.43 16.84 -11.06
C LEU A 129 32.62 16.41 -9.60
N TYR A 130 31.53 16.34 -8.82
CA TYR A 130 31.57 16.14 -7.36
C TYR A 130 31.15 14.72 -6.97
N LYS A 131 31.72 13.74 -7.67
CA LYS A 131 31.34 12.32 -7.60
C LYS A 131 31.51 11.72 -6.21
N LYS A 132 32.56 12.12 -5.50
CA LYS A 132 32.84 11.66 -4.13
C LYS A 132 31.73 12.08 -3.17
N GLU A 133 31.26 13.32 -3.29
CA GLU A 133 30.20 13.90 -2.47
C GLU A 133 28.85 13.24 -2.75
N VAL A 134 28.56 12.90 -4.02
CA VAL A 134 27.39 12.08 -4.38
C VAL A 134 27.46 10.70 -3.72
N CYS A 135 28.61 10.02 -3.76
CA CYS A 135 28.79 8.72 -3.09
C CYS A 135 28.59 8.83 -1.57
N LEU A 136 29.22 9.80 -0.92
CA LEU A 136 29.05 10.08 0.51
C LEU A 136 27.57 10.28 0.86
N MET A 137 26.83 11.07 0.07
CA MET A 137 25.40 11.26 0.31
C MET A 137 24.59 9.96 0.15
N LEU A 138 24.89 9.14 -0.86
CA LEU A 138 24.23 7.84 -1.04
C LEU A 138 24.53 6.86 0.10
N GLU A 139 25.77 6.86 0.63
CA GLU A 139 26.13 6.10 1.85
C GLU A 139 25.38 6.61 3.08
N ARG A 140 25.30 7.94 3.28
CA ARG A 140 24.55 8.55 4.38
C ARG A 140 23.06 8.22 4.33
N MET A 141 22.47 8.23 3.14
CA MET A 141 21.08 7.78 2.94
C MET A 141 20.92 6.30 3.33
N LEU A 142 21.88 5.45 2.96
CA LEU A 142 21.83 4.04 3.32
C LEU A 142 21.93 3.84 4.84
N GLU A 143 22.85 4.53 5.53
CA GLU A 143 22.98 4.50 7.01
C GLU A 143 21.67 4.95 7.70
N VAL A 144 21.12 6.09 7.29
CA VAL A 144 19.99 6.73 7.98
C VAL A 144 18.65 6.06 7.69
N TYR A 145 18.43 5.53 6.48
CA TYR A 145 17.13 4.97 6.11
C TYR A 145 17.08 3.42 6.19
N SER A 146 18.22 2.71 6.17
CA SER A 146 18.21 1.23 6.31
C SER A 146 18.12 0.76 7.76
N THR A 147 18.27 1.65 8.74
CA THR A 147 18.15 1.37 10.18
C THR A 147 16.69 1.21 10.64
N ALA A 148 15.91 0.47 9.86
CA ALA A 148 14.50 0.20 10.10
C ALA A 148 14.30 -0.98 11.07
N THR A 149 14.40 -0.71 12.37
CA THR A 149 13.71 -1.55 13.36
C THR A 149 12.20 -1.34 13.26
N SER A 150 11.41 -2.35 13.60
CA SER A 150 9.96 -2.41 13.37
C SER A 150 9.13 -1.31 14.05
N THR A 151 9.74 -0.53 14.95
CA THR A 151 9.11 0.54 15.73
C THR A 151 9.65 1.94 15.43
N SER A 152 10.73 2.09 14.64
CA SER A 152 11.42 3.38 14.46
C SER A 152 12.05 3.59 13.07
N ALA A 153 11.44 3.04 12.01
CA ALA A 153 11.89 3.30 10.64
C ALA A 153 11.72 4.78 10.26
N VAL A 154 12.82 5.45 9.90
CA VAL A 154 12.79 6.82 9.35
C VAL A 154 12.18 6.78 7.95
N PRO A 155 11.06 7.48 7.69
CA PRO A 155 10.49 7.53 6.34
C PRO A 155 11.41 8.32 5.39
N ILE A 156 11.59 7.80 4.18
CA ILE A 156 12.34 8.50 3.12
C ILE A 156 11.44 9.61 2.57
N SER A 157 11.92 10.85 2.57
CA SER A 157 11.14 11.96 2.03
C SER A 157 11.03 11.87 0.49
N PRO A 158 9.97 12.44 -0.13
CA PRO A 158 9.87 12.53 -1.59
C PRO A 158 11.06 13.26 -2.24
N ALA A 159 11.70 14.19 -1.51
CA ALA A 159 12.90 14.89 -1.94
C ALA A 159 14.15 14.00 -1.94
N ALA A 160 14.29 13.11 -0.94
CA ALA A 160 15.33 12.08 -0.92
C ALA A 160 15.15 11.08 -2.08
N HIS A 161 13.90 10.68 -2.38
CA HIS A 161 13.61 9.86 -3.57
C HIS A 161 13.98 10.57 -4.88
N GLU A 162 13.71 11.88 -5.01
CA GLU A 162 14.11 12.69 -6.17
C GLU A 162 15.63 12.71 -6.37
N PHE A 163 16.41 12.88 -5.30
CA PHE A 163 17.88 12.86 -5.38
C PHE A 163 18.39 11.55 -6.00
N ILE A 164 17.91 10.39 -5.54
CA ILE A 164 18.30 9.08 -6.09
C ILE A 164 17.91 8.96 -7.56
N ILE A 165 16.70 9.42 -7.92
CA ILE A 165 16.20 9.37 -9.30
C ILE A 165 17.07 10.23 -10.23
N ARG A 166 17.45 11.45 -9.80
CA ARG A 166 18.34 12.31 -10.60
C ARG A 166 19.77 11.77 -10.68
N CYS A 167 20.30 11.14 -9.64
CA CYS A 167 21.58 10.40 -9.74
C CYS A 167 21.51 9.24 -10.75
N GLU A 168 20.39 8.49 -10.79
CA GLU A 168 20.18 7.46 -11.81
C GLU A 168 20.12 8.05 -13.24
N GLN A 169 19.41 9.19 -13.41
CA GLN A 169 19.28 9.88 -14.71
C GLN A 169 20.63 10.44 -15.19
N ASN A 170 21.43 11.04 -14.30
CA ASN A 170 22.77 11.54 -14.58
C ASN A 170 23.87 10.45 -14.56
N GLY A 171 23.48 9.17 -14.71
CA GLY A 171 24.41 8.10 -15.06
C GLY A 171 25.23 7.48 -13.93
N VAL A 172 25.01 7.83 -12.65
CA VAL A 172 25.74 7.27 -11.48
C VAL A 172 25.63 5.75 -11.37
N ARG A 173 24.64 5.13 -12.03
CA ARG A 173 24.44 3.67 -12.10
C ARG A 173 25.27 2.97 -13.19
N ARG A 174 25.90 3.70 -14.11
CA ARG A 174 26.77 3.17 -15.18
C ARG A 174 28.13 2.76 -14.60
N MET A 175 28.78 1.75 -15.19
CA MET A 175 30.06 1.26 -14.67
C MET A 175 31.19 2.28 -14.89
N THR A 176 31.25 2.91 -16.08
CA THR A 176 32.21 3.98 -16.41
C THR A 176 32.26 5.11 -15.38
N TRP A 177 31.10 5.48 -14.83
CA TRP A 177 31.01 6.54 -13.81
C TRP A 177 31.81 6.20 -12.55
N ALA A 178 31.82 4.93 -12.15
CA ALA A 178 32.57 4.42 -11.01
C ALA A 178 34.06 4.22 -11.34
N ASP A 179 34.39 3.83 -12.56
CA ASP A 179 35.78 3.73 -13.03
C ASP A 179 36.47 5.10 -12.96
N GLU A 180 35.82 6.14 -13.49
CA GLU A 180 36.27 7.54 -13.45
C GLU A 180 36.52 8.04 -12.01
N LEU A 181 35.69 7.64 -11.04
CA LEU A 181 35.86 7.99 -9.61
C LEU A 181 37.17 7.42 -9.03
N THR A 182 37.62 6.24 -9.48
CA THR A 182 38.91 5.67 -9.06
C THR A 182 40.10 6.42 -9.68
N GLN A 183 39.97 6.85 -10.94
CA GLN A 183 41.03 7.55 -11.68
C GLN A 183 41.28 8.97 -11.12
N THR A 184 40.23 9.70 -10.73
CA THR A 184 40.38 11.06 -10.14
C THR A 184 41.18 11.10 -8.84
N ASN A 185 41.34 9.98 -8.13
CA ASN A 185 42.18 9.92 -6.93
C ASN A 185 43.69 9.69 -7.23
N GLY A 186 44.05 9.43 -8.49
CA GLY A 186 45.39 8.94 -8.87
C GLY A 186 46.22 9.85 -9.78
N THR A 187 45.73 11.03 -10.21
CA THR A 187 46.44 11.82 -11.23
C THR A 187 46.28 13.34 -11.04
N GLN A 188 46.90 13.89 -10.00
CA GLN A 188 47.54 15.21 -10.11
C GLN A 188 48.97 15.00 -10.62
N LYS A 189 49.11 14.70 -11.92
CA LYS A 189 50.41 14.77 -12.59
C LYS A 189 50.45 16.08 -13.35
N VAL A 190 51.18 17.05 -12.79
CA VAL A 190 51.34 18.39 -13.35
C VAL A 190 52.05 18.29 -14.70
N GLU A 191 51.31 18.49 -15.79
CA GLU A 191 51.89 18.87 -17.07
C GLU A 191 52.20 20.36 -17.01
N LYS A 192 53.48 20.67 -16.71
CA LYS A 192 54.02 22.02 -16.83
C LYS A 192 54.10 22.37 -18.32
N GLY A 193 53.15 23.18 -18.79
CA GLY A 193 53.38 24.08 -19.92
C GLY A 193 54.27 25.26 -19.49
N GLU A 194 54.96 25.86 -20.45
CA GLU A 194 56.10 26.76 -20.23
C GLU A 194 55.72 28.24 -20.06
N GLU A 195 56.70 29.01 -19.54
CA GLU A 195 56.86 30.48 -19.61
C GLU A 195 55.92 31.41 -18.83
N GLY A 196 56.52 32.35 -18.07
CA GLY A 196 55.84 33.43 -17.33
C GLY A 196 56.58 33.83 -16.04
N GLU A 197 57.02 35.08 -15.94
CA GLU A 197 57.98 35.56 -14.93
C GLU A 197 57.39 35.97 -13.55
N GLU A 198 58.31 36.04 -12.58
CA GLU A 198 58.34 36.68 -11.25
C GLU A 198 57.09 37.41 -10.69
N GLY A 199 56.73 37.13 -9.42
CA GLY A 199 55.67 37.90 -8.74
C GLY A 199 55.26 37.56 -7.29
N VAL A 200 56.19 37.66 -6.33
CA VAL A 200 55.95 38.01 -4.89
C VAL A 200 55.10 37.09 -3.97
N ASP A 201 55.51 37.01 -2.70
CA ASP A 201 54.92 36.20 -1.61
C ASP A 201 53.41 36.36 -1.33
N ALA A 202 52.70 35.23 -1.22
CA ALA A 202 51.37 35.17 -0.58
C ALA A 202 51.13 33.85 0.19
N LYS A 203 51.48 33.88 1.48
CA LYS A 203 51.18 32.91 2.54
C LYS A 203 49.68 32.54 2.66
N ALA A 204 49.27 31.31 2.32
CA ALA A 204 48.05 30.69 2.87
C ALA A 204 47.92 29.16 2.67
N SER A 205 47.36 28.49 3.70
CA SER A 205 46.51 27.30 3.61
C SER A 205 47.07 26.00 3.00
N ALA A 206 47.79 25.21 3.81
CA ALA A 206 47.92 23.77 3.59
C ALA A 206 46.55 23.07 3.72
N SER A 207 46.02 22.54 2.61
CA SER A 207 44.77 21.76 2.60
C SER A 207 44.98 20.37 3.20
N ALA A 208 44.33 20.10 4.33
CA ALA A 208 44.45 18.82 5.02
C ALA A 208 43.87 17.65 4.20
N SER A 209 44.75 16.78 3.70
CA SER A 209 44.38 15.50 3.07
C SER A 209 43.91 14.50 4.14
N GLY A 210 42.66 14.63 4.59
CA GLY A 210 42.03 13.65 5.46
C GLY A 210 41.87 12.28 4.77
N PRO A 211 42.00 11.15 5.50
CA PRO A 211 41.93 9.81 4.91
C PRO A 211 40.58 9.58 4.25
N VAL A 212 40.62 9.10 3.00
CA VAL A 212 39.41 8.83 2.21
C VAL A 212 38.66 7.63 2.80
N PRO A 213 37.35 7.74 3.09
CA PRO A 213 36.55 6.60 3.49
C PRO A 213 36.56 5.53 2.39
N VAL A 214 36.87 4.28 2.76
CA VAL A 214 36.74 3.14 1.85
C VAL A 214 35.25 2.95 1.59
N LEU A 215 34.81 3.22 0.35
CA LEU A 215 33.41 3.06 -0.06
C LEU A 215 33.00 1.60 0.13
N LEU A 216 32.01 1.36 1.00
CA LEU A 216 31.62 -0.01 1.37
C LEU A 216 30.83 -0.73 0.28
N PHE A 217 30.24 0.03 -0.66
CA PHE A 217 29.48 -0.47 -1.79
C PHE A 217 29.76 0.38 -3.03
N SER A 218 29.67 -0.23 -4.21
CA SER A 218 29.74 0.54 -5.46
C SER A 218 28.56 1.53 -5.57
N PRO A 219 28.70 2.65 -6.32
CA PRO A 219 27.60 3.62 -6.50
C PRO A 219 26.31 2.98 -7.02
N ARG A 220 26.46 2.00 -7.93
CA ARG A 220 25.37 1.17 -8.47
C ARG A 220 24.67 0.34 -7.38
N GLU A 221 25.41 -0.19 -6.41
CA GLU A 221 24.85 -0.95 -5.29
C GLU A 221 24.21 -0.03 -4.24
N LEU A 222 24.81 1.12 -3.94
CA LEU A 222 24.21 2.13 -3.06
C LEU A 222 22.83 2.53 -3.57
N ILE A 223 22.74 2.98 -4.84
CA ILE A 223 21.47 3.30 -5.50
C ILE A 223 20.50 2.12 -5.41
N LYS A 224 20.94 0.90 -5.76
CA LYS A 224 20.08 -0.31 -5.72
C LYS A 224 19.57 -0.60 -4.31
N LYS A 225 20.40 -0.44 -3.27
CA LYS A 225 20.02 -0.71 -1.88
C LYS A 225 19.06 0.36 -1.35
N VAL A 226 19.40 1.64 -1.47
CA VAL A 226 18.52 2.73 -1.01
C VAL A 226 17.18 2.71 -1.76
N ALA A 227 17.17 2.47 -3.08
CA ALA A 227 15.94 2.32 -3.87
C ALA A 227 15.05 1.13 -3.47
N ASN A 228 15.59 0.14 -2.75
CA ASN A 228 14.86 -1.01 -2.24
C ASN A 228 14.35 -0.83 -0.80
N VAL A 229 14.80 0.20 -0.06
CA VAL A 229 14.31 0.48 1.30
C VAL A 229 12.82 0.85 1.26
N GLU A 230 12.42 1.71 0.33
CA GLU A 230 11.02 2.09 0.14
C GLU A 230 10.65 2.14 -1.37
N PRO A 231 10.38 0.97 -2.00
CA PRO A 231 10.10 0.91 -3.43
C PRO A 231 8.82 1.64 -3.83
N ARG A 232 7.85 1.75 -2.90
CA ARG A 232 6.61 2.50 -3.09
C ARG A 232 6.87 4.00 -3.21
N GLY A 233 7.52 4.61 -2.22
CA GLY A 233 7.82 6.05 -2.20
C GLY A 233 8.64 6.47 -3.41
N ARG A 234 9.62 5.65 -3.81
CA ARG A 234 10.41 5.89 -5.03
C ARG A 234 9.55 5.88 -6.29
N LEU A 235 8.66 4.90 -6.45
CA LEU A 235 7.78 4.83 -7.63
C LEU A 235 6.74 5.95 -7.64
N GLU A 236 6.18 6.32 -6.48
CA GLU A 236 5.31 7.49 -6.37
C GLU A 236 6.04 8.77 -6.81
N ARG A 237 7.31 8.95 -6.41
CA ARG A 237 8.10 10.12 -6.82
C ARG A 237 8.48 10.11 -8.30
N MET A 238 8.82 8.94 -8.86
CA MET A 238 9.06 8.81 -10.31
C MET A 238 7.84 9.23 -11.14
N ILE A 239 6.63 8.82 -10.72
CA ILE A 239 5.38 9.23 -11.38
C ILE A 239 5.21 10.75 -11.29
N GLU A 240 5.47 11.35 -10.13
CA GLU A 240 5.39 12.81 -9.96
C GLU A 240 6.37 13.57 -10.86
N MET A 241 7.60 13.05 -11.01
CA MET A 241 8.67 13.63 -11.83
C MET A 241 8.55 13.36 -13.33
N SER A 242 7.73 12.39 -13.77
CA SER A 242 7.62 12.02 -15.20
C SER A 242 7.24 13.23 -16.06
N THR A 243 7.89 13.45 -17.21
CA THR A 243 7.56 14.55 -18.13
C THR A 243 7.34 14.08 -19.57
N THR A 244 7.85 12.90 -19.92
CA THR A 244 7.72 12.26 -21.23
C THR A 244 6.82 11.01 -21.17
N THR A 245 6.44 10.46 -22.32
CA THR A 245 5.77 9.15 -22.39
C THR A 245 6.69 8.00 -21.96
N ALA A 246 7.98 8.07 -22.30
CA ALA A 246 9.01 7.10 -21.90
C ALA A 246 9.19 7.02 -20.37
N ASP A 247 9.08 8.16 -19.66
CA ASP A 247 9.06 8.17 -18.18
C ASP A 247 7.85 7.39 -17.63
N LEU A 248 6.67 7.60 -18.22
CA LEU A 248 5.43 6.94 -17.82
C LEU A 248 5.47 5.44 -18.11
N GLU A 249 6.02 5.05 -19.24
CA GLU A 249 6.25 3.66 -19.67
C GLU A 249 7.24 2.96 -18.72
N SER A 250 8.32 3.64 -18.34
CA SER A 250 9.25 3.21 -17.28
C SER A 250 8.55 3.04 -15.93
N CYS A 251 7.67 3.97 -15.55
CA CYS A 251 6.85 3.85 -14.34
C CYS A 251 5.85 2.69 -14.41
N ALA A 252 5.21 2.47 -15.57
CA ALA A 252 4.26 1.38 -15.78
C ALA A 252 4.93 0.00 -15.65
N ARG A 253 6.09 -0.19 -16.29
CA ARG A 253 6.91 -1.40 -16.14
C ARG A 253 7.32 -1.62 -14.68
N LYS A 254 7.81 -0.58 -13.99
CA LYS A 254 8.17 -0.68 -12.56
C LYS A 254 6.95 -1.02 -11.68
N LEU A 255 5.78 -0.45 -11.96
CA LEU A 255 4.52 -0.77 -11.28
C LEU A 255 4.14 -2.24 -11.47
N GLN A 256 4.22 -2.75 -12.69
CA GLN A 256 3.98 -4.16 -13.00
C GLN A 256 4.94 -5.07 -12.21
N THR A 257 6.23 -4.73 -12.11
CA THR A 257 7.22 -5.49 -11.35
C THR A 257 6.93 -5.53 -9.85
N VAL A 258 6.41 -4.45 -9.24
CA VAL A 258 6.12 -4.41 -7.79
C VAL A 258 4.71 -4.87 -7.41
N ALA A 259 3.79 -4.95 -8.38
CA ALA A 259 2.42 -5.44 -8.21
C ALA A 259 2.25 -6.92 -8.60
N THR A 260 3.21 -7.50 -9.33
CA THR A 260 3.24 -8.95 -9.60
C THR A 260 3.87 -9.66 -8.40
N PRO A 261 3.30 -10.77 -7.89
CA PRO A 261 3.94 -11.52 -6.83
C PRO A 261 5.31 -12.02 -7.27
N ALA A 262 6.36 -11.60 -6.56
CA ALA A 262 7.68 -12.17 -6.76
C ALA A 262 7.65 -13.64 -6.36
N GLN A 263 8.19 -14.52 -7.21
CA GLN A 263 8.66 -15.80 -6.72
C GLN A 263 9.81 -15.50 -5.73
N GLU A 264 9.62 -15.94 -4.49
CA GLU A 264 10.52 -15.84 -3.34
C GLU A 264 10.70 -14.45 -2.67
N GLY A 265 10.44 -14.44 -1.36
CA GLY A 265 11.03 -13.55 -0.35
C GLY A 265 10.60 -12.08 -0.30
N LYS A 266 10.15 -11.47 -1.40
CA LYS A 266 9.80 -10.04 -1.42
C LYS A 266 8.36 -9.81 -0.97
N LYS A 267 8.18 -8.88 -0.02
CA LYS A 267 6.85 -8.35 0.33
C LYS A 267 6.31 -7.57 -0.88
N ASN A 268 5.25 -8.08 -1.50
CA ASN A 268 4.53 -7.39 -2.56
C ASN A 268 3.86 -6.12 -2.00
N LEU A 269 3.59 -5.14 -2.86
CA LEU A 269 2.85 -3.96 -2.42
C LEU A 269 1.41 -4.34 -2.04
N GLU A 270 0.93 -3.78 -0.92
CA GLU A 270 -0.46 -3.89 -0.51
C GLU A 270 -1.40 -3.42 -1.63
N TYR A 271 -2.52 -4.13 -1.84
CA TYR A 271 -3.52 -3.80 -2.87
C TYR A 271 -3.95 -2.32 -2.84
N ALA A 272 -4.11 -1.72 -1.65
CA ALA A 272 -4.43 -0.30 -1.51
C ALA A 272 -3.32 0.64 -2.03
N ALA A 273 -2.05 0.26 -1.88
CA ALA A 273 -0.92 0.99 -2.45
C ALA A 273 -0.87 0.84 -3.99
N VAL A 274 -1.12 -0.37 -4.51
CA VAL A 274 -1.21 -0.59 -5.97
C VAL A 274 -2.33 0.24 -6.59
N CYS A 275 -3.52 0.29 -5.97
CA CYS A 275 -4.65 1.12 -6.43
C CYS A 275 -4.33 2.63 -6.43
N ARG A 276 -3.56 3.11 -5.44
CA ARG A 276 -3.09 4.50 -5.38
C ARG A 276 -2.07 4.80 -6.47
N LEU A 277 -1.12 3.89 -6.71
CA LEU A 277 -0.12 4.01 -7.77
C LEU A 277 -0.75 4.00 -9.17
N LEU A 278 -1.65 3.05 -9.45
CA LEU A 278 -2.46 3.01 -10.68
C LEU A 278 -3.23 4.33 -10.89
N SER A 279 -3.87 4.84 -9.83
CA SER A 279 -4.56 6.13 -9.86
C SER A 279 -3.64 7.33 -10.12
N LYS A 280 -2.46 7.38 -9.50
CA LYS A 280 -1.45 8.44 -9.69
C LYS A 280 -0.92 8.40 -11.13
N LEU A 281 -0.51 7.23 -11.60
CA LEU A 281 0.05 7.05 -12.94
C LEU A 281 -0.99 7.39 -14.02
N ALA A 282 -2.22 6.88 -13.94
CA ALA A 282 -3.29 7.24 -14.89
C ALA A 282 -3.56 8.76 -14.97
N SER A 283 -3.61 9.44 -13.81
CA SER A 283 -3.79 10.90 -13.74
C SER A 283 -2.57 11.68 -14.23
N LYS A 284 -1.36 11.13 -14.07
CA LYS A 284 -0.13 11.71 -14.60
C LYS A 284 -0.07 11.52 -16.12
N THR A 285 -0.34 10.33 -16.64
CA THR A 285 -0.39 9.99 -18.06
C THR A 285 -1.25 10.98 -18.83
N ARG A 286 -2.51 11.18 -18.43
CA ARG A 286 -3.38 12.19 -19.04
C ARG A 286 -2.74 13.58 -19.07
N ARG A 287 -2.23 14.07 -17.93
CA ARG A 287 -1.67 15.43 -17.82
C ARG A 287 -0.40 15.62 -18.63
N THR A 288 0.45 14.60 -18.72
CA THR A 288 1.66 14.60 -19.55
C THR A 288 1.28 14.61 -21.03
N CYS A 289 0.38 13.73 -21.48
CA CYS A 289 -0.10 13.75 -22.87
C CYS A 289 -0.81 15.07 -23.22
N GLU A 290 -1.64 15.61 -22.33
CA GLU A 290 -2.29 16.92 -22.50
C GLU A 290 -1.28 18.07 -22.61
N ALA A 291 -0.16 18.01 -21.88
CA ALA A 291 0.94 18.97 -22.01
C ALA A 291 1.66 18.82 -23.37
N ILE A 292 2.00 17.59 -23.78
CA ILE A 292 2.66 17.29 -25.05
C ILE A 292 1.80 17.77 -26.24
N ILE A 293 0.50 17.50 -26.23
CA ILE A 293 -0.45 17.96 -27.26
C ILE A 293 -0.47 19.49 -27.35
N ARG A 294 -0.44 20.21 -26.22
CA ARG A 294 -0.41 21.68 -26.19
C ARG A 294 0.90 22.27 -26.72
N THR A 295 2.02 21.57 -26.58
CA THR A 295 3.32 22.00 -27.10
C THR A 295 3.60 21.56 -28.53
N ALA A 296 2.83 20.61 -29.08
CA ALA A 296 2.99 20.09 -30.44
C ALA A 296 2.43 21.08 -31.49
N THR A 297 3.27 22.04 -31.88
CA THR A 297 2.90 23.23 -32.66
C THR A 297 2.29 22.99 -34.05
N GLU A 298 2.51 21.84 -34.68
CA GLU A 298 2.23 21.68 -36.13
C GLU A 298 1.19 20.62 -36.51
N ALA A 299 0.61 19.89 -35.56
CA ALA A 299 -0.48 18.94 -35.88
C ALA A 299 -1.44 18.60 -34.73
N GLY A 300 -1.14 18.96 -33.47
CA GLY A 300 -1.88 18.45 -32.30
C GLY A 300 -1.82 16.93 -32.13
N LYS A 301 -0.92 16.24 -32.84
CA LYS A 301 -0.70 14.78 -32.82
C LYS A 301 0.59 14.47 -32.07
N LEU A 302 0.57 13.41 -31.27
CA LEU A 302 1.79 12.85 -30.68
C LEU A 302 2.68 12.20 -31.76
N PRO A 303 4.02 12.26 -31.61
CA PRO A 303 4.94 11.38 -32.32
C PRO A 303 4.57 9.89 -32.23
N VAL A 304 4.96 9.10 -33.22
CA VAL A 304 4.65 7.65 -33.27
C VAL A 304 5.24 6.91 -32.07
N ASP A 305 6.45 7.27 -31.63
CA ASP A 305 7.10 6.68 -30.46
C ASP A 305 6.34 7.01 -29.16
N ASP A 306 5.85 8.25 -29.03
CA ASP A 306 5.02 8.68 -27.89
C ASP A 306 3.67 7.93 -27.84
N LEU A 307 3.07 7.66 -29.00
CA LEU A 307 1.84 6.85 -29.11
C LEU A 307 2.11 5.38 -28.75
N SER A 308 3.22 4.81 -29.19
CA SER A 308 3.65 3.44 -28.85
C SER A 308 3.93 3.28 -27.35
N ALA A 309 4.64 4.22 -26.73
CA ALA A 309 4.88 4.24 -25.29
C ALA A 309 3.57 4.42 -24.50
N LEU A 310 2.64 5.26 -24.98
CA LEU A 310 1.32 5.45 -24.35
C LEU A 310 0.44 4.19 -24.42
N ASP A 311 0.43 3.49 -25.55
CA ASP A 311 -0.27 2.21 -25.71
C ASP A 311 0.26 1.18 -24.69
N GLN A 312 1.59 1.02 -24.59
CA GLN A 312 2.23 0.17 -23.59
C GLN A 312 1.90 0.57 -22.14
N VAL A 313 1.84 1.87 -21.83
CA VAL A 313 1.41 2.37 -20.51
C VAL A 313 -0.02 1.91 -20.20
N ILE A 314 -0.95 2.12 -21.13
CA ILE A 314 -2.37 1.80 -20.92
C ILE A 314 -2.58 0.29 -20.83
N GLY A 315 -1.98 -0.50 -21.74
CA GLY A 315 -2.01 -1.96 -21.67
C GLY A 315 -1.47 -2.51 -20.35
N THR A 316 -0.36 -1.93 -19.84
CA THR A 316 0.22 -2.32 -18.55
C THR A 316 -0.67 -1.94 -17.37
N LEU A 317 -1.24 -0.72 -17.36
CA LEU A 317 -2.18 -0.28 -16.31
C LEU A 317 -3.41 -1.19 -16.23
N LEU A 318 -3.98 -1.58 -17.38
CA LEU A 318 -5.12 -2.48 -17.46
C LEU A 318 -4.76 -3.89 -16.99
N ALA A 319 -3.64 -4.45 -17.45
CA ALA A 319 -3.19 -5.79 -17.04
C ALA A 319 -2.89 -5.89 -15.53
N VAL A 320 -2.23 -4.88 -14.95
CA VAL A 320 -2.01 -4.82 -13.49
C VAL A 320 -3.33 -4.67 -12.75
N THR A 321 -4.25 -3.85 -13.24
CA THR A 321 -5.58 -3.69 -12.61
C THR A 321 -6.37 -4.99 -12.63
N GLN A 322 -6.45 -5.69 -13.77
CA GLN A 322 -7.18 -6.95 -13.89
C GLN A 322 -6.65 -8.02 -12.93
N ARG A 323 -5.31 -8.14 -12.82
CA ARG A 323 -4.68 -9.06 -11.86
C ARG A 323 -4.98 -8.67 -10.42
N SER A 324 -4.58 -7.44 -10.02
CA SER A 324 -4.74 -7.00 -8.63
C SER A 324 -6.20 -6.97 -8.19
N PHE A 325 -7.14 -6.70 -9.09
CA PHE A 325 -8.58 -6.74 -8.81
C PHE A 325 -9.11 -8.16 -8.60
N SER A 326 -8.55 -9.15 -9.31
CA SER A 326 -8.90 -10.57 -9.14
C SER A 326 -8.29 -11.17 -7.86
N GLU A 327 -7.12 -10.69 -7.45
CA GLU A 327 -6.36 -11.16 -6.27
C GLU A 327 -6.70 -10.38 -4.98
N ARG A 328 -7.63 -9.40 -5.03
CA ARG A 328 -7.87 -8.47 -3.93
C ARG A 328 -8.52 -9.14 -2.69
N PRO A 329 -8.28 -8.62 -1.48
CA PRO A 329 -9.04 -9.05 -0.30
C PRO A 329 -10.54 -8.72 -0.45
N PRO A 330 -11.47 -9.62 -0.12
CA PRO A 330 -12.91 -9.45 -0.41
C PRO A 330 -13.57 -8.27 0.32
N VAL A 331 -12.94 -7.75 1.38
CA VAL A 331 -13.41 -6.60 2.16
C VAL A 331 -13.10 -5.26 1.46
N VAL A 332 -12.17 -5.23 0.50
CA VAL A 332 -11.73 -3.98 -0.14
C VAL A 332 -12.52 -3.69 -1.41
N GLN A 333 -13.45 -2.74 -1.31
CA GLN A 333 -14.24 -2.23 -2.45
C GLN A 333 -13.51 -1.21 -3.32
N GLN A 334 -12.44 -0.58 -2.84
CA GLN A 334 -11.74 0.47 -3.61
C GLN A 334 -10.96 -0.12 -4.78
N HIS A 335 -11.14 0.43 -5.98
CA HIS A 335 -10.42 0.02 -7.20
C HIS A 335 -10.24 1.20 -8.17
N PRO A 336 -9.20 1.20 -9.02
CA PRO A 336 -8.91 2.31 -9.93
C PRO A 336 -9.71 2.29 -11.25
N ILE A 337 -10.58 1.28 -11.46
CA ILE A 337 -11.29 1.01 -12.72
C ILE A 337 -11.92 2.27 -13.33
N ALA A 338 -12.73 3.03 -12.57
CA ALA A 338 -13.37 4.26 -13.09
C ALA A 338 -12.37 5.35 -13.54
N LYS A 339 -11.17 5.43 -12.94
CA LYS A 339 -10.12 6.36 -13.40
C LYS A 339 -9.46 5.89 -14.70
N LEU A 340 -9.31 4.58 -14.87
CA LEU A 340 -8.77 4.00 -16.10
C LEU A 340 -9.78 4.08 -17.25
N SER A 341 -11.06 3.90 -16.95
CA SER A 341 -12.17 4.20 -17.87
C SER A 341 -12.15 5.63 -18.38
N ASN A 342 -12.03 6.59 -17.48
CA ASN A 342 -11.90 8.01 -17.86
C ASN A 342 -10.59 8.32 -18.62
N LEU A 343 -9.52 7.54 -18.42
CA LEU A 343 -8.28 7.66 -19.20
C LEU A 343 -8.45 7.09 -20.61
N VAL A 344 -8.94 5.85 -20.76
CA VAL A 344 -9.15 5.19 -22.06
C VAL A 344 -10.15 5.97 -22.90
N LYS A 345 -11.28 6.39 -22.32
CA LYS A 345 -12.27 7.24 -23.00
C LYS A 345 -11.65 8.56 -23.48
N TRP A 346 -10.84 9.21 -22.64
CA TRP A 346 -10.13 10.43 -23.03
C TRP A 346 -9.11 10.19 -24.15
N CYS A 347 -8.31 9.13 -24.07
CA CYS A 347 -7.35 8.76 -25.13
C CYS A 347 -8.04 8.45 -26.46
N ASN A 348 -9.20 7.77 -26.45
CA ASN A 348 -10.01 7.54 -27.63
C ASN A 348 -10.53 8.86 -28.22
N THR A 349 -11.09 9.76 -27.40
CA THR A 349 -11.57 11.09 -27.85
C THR A 349 -10.48 11.92 -28.53
N HIS A 350 -9.22 11.75 -28.12
CA HIS A 350 -8.05 12.42 -28.71
C HIS A 350 -7.29 11.59 -29.76
N ASN A 351 -7.84 10.45 -30.22
CA ASN A 351 -7.22 9.54 -31.20
C ASN A 351 -5.80 9.05 -30.83
N LEU A 352 -5.52 8.90 -29.53
CA LEU A 352 -4.21 8.51 -29.00
C LEU A 352 -3.98 6.99 -28.94
N LEU A 353 -5.01 6.19 -29.25
CA LEU A 353 -4.99 4.72 -29.21
C LEU A 353 -5.25 4.15 -30.60
N GLN A 354 -4.23 4.16 -31.46
CA GLN A 354 -4.41 3.79 -32.88
C GLN A 354 -4.65 2.29 -33.12
N TYR A 355 -4.07 1.42 -32.28
CA TYR A 355 -4.06 -0.04 -32.53
C TYR A 355 -4.92 -0.85 -31.56
N ASN A 356 -5.07 -0.40 -30.31
CA ASN A 356 -5.75 -1.15 -29.24
C ASN A 356 -7.00 -0.45 -28.66
N ALA A 357 -7.53 0.60 -29.29
CA ALA A 357 -8.71 1.36 -28.79
C ALA A 357 -9.88 0.44 -28.41
N ASP A 358 -10.34 -0.42 -29.32
CA ASP A 358 -11.48 -1.32 -29.08
C ASP A 358 -11.17 -2.34 -27.99
N LYS A 359 -9.97 -2.94 -28.04
CA LYS A 359 -9.48 -3.91 -27.04
C LYS A 359 -9.43 -3.31 -25.63
N TYR A 360 -8.91 -2.09 -25.48
CA TYR A 360 -8.82 -1.41 -24.19
C TYR A 360 -10.19 -0.94 -23.69
N SER A 361 -11.08 -0.53 -24.59
CA SER A 361 -12.46 -0.18 -24.26
C SER A 361 -13.21 -1.41 -23.73
N ALA A 362 -13.18 -2.52 -24.46
CA ALA A 362 -13.80 -3.78 -24.05
C ALA A 362 -13.22 -4.35 -22.74
N LEU A 363 -11.90 -4.24 -22.52
CA LEU A 363 -11.26 -4.64 -21.26
C LEU A 363 -11.73 -3.81 -20.08
N VAL A 364 -11.89 -2.49 -20.25
CA VAL A 364 -12.42 -1.64 -19.17
C VAL A 364 -13.89 -1.93 -18.92
N GLU A 365 -14.72 -2.07 -19.97
CA GLU A 365 -16.14 -2.41 -19.83
C GLU A 365 -16.34 -3.74 -19.10
N ALA A 366 -15.49 -4.74 -19.36
CA ALA A 366 -15.48 -6.00 -18.63
C ALA A 366 -15.15 -5.80 -17.14
N LEU A 367 -14.17 -4.95 -16.81
CA LEU A 367 -13.81 -4.60 -15.43
C LEU A 367 -14.92 -3.79 -14.73
N GLU A 368 -15.54 -2.83 -15.40
CA GLU A 368 -16.69 -2.04 -14.89
C GLU A 368 -17.90 -2.96 -14.63
N LYS A 369 -18.18 -3.91 -15.53
CA LYS A 369 -19.23 -4.91 -15.37
C LYS A 369 -18.94 -5.85 -14.20
N GLN A 370 -17.71 -6.35 -14.05
CA GLN A 370 -17.32 -7.21 -12.93
C GLN A 370 -17.47 -6.48 -11.58
N SER A 371 -16.93 -5.26 -11.48
CA SER A 371 -17.08 -4.38 -10.32
C SER A 371 -18.56 -4.14 -9.98
N SER A 372 -19.38 -3.86 -10.99
CA SER A 372 -20.81 -3.65 -10.80
C SER A 372 -21.50 -4.91 -10.27
N LEU A 373 -21.24 -6.09 -10.83
CA LEU A 373 -21.83 -7.36 -10.36
C LEU A 373 -21.46 -7.66 -8.90
N GLU A 374 -20.21 -7.43 -8.51
CA GLU A 374 -19.75 -7.63 -7.13
C GLU A 374 -20.39 -6.64 -6.15
N LEU A 375 -20.58 -5.38 -6.54
CA LEU A 375 -21.30 -4.38 -5.74
C LEU A 375 -22.79 -4.75 -5.57
N HIS A 376 -23.45 -5.26 -6.61
CA HIS A 376 -24.83 -5.76 -6.51
C HIS A 376 -24.91 -7.00 -5.60
N ALA A 377 -23.96 -7.93 -5.69
CA ALA A 377 -23.90 -9.09 -4.80
C ALA A 377 -23.68 -8.69 -3.32
N GLN A 378 -22.88 -7.66 -3.06
CA GLN A 378 -22.72 -7.10 -1.70
C GLN A 378 -23.97 -6.36 -1.21
N ALA A 379 -24.66 -5.63 -2.08
CA ALA A 379 -25.93 -5.00 -1.75
C ALA A 379 -27.00 -6.04 -1.38
N ALA A 380 -27.16 -7.10 -2.19
CA ALA A 380 -28.08 -8.21 -1.92
C ALA A 380 -27.75 -8.95 -0.61
N GLN A 381 -26.47 -9.10 -0.26
CA GLN A 381 -26.04 -9.64 1.03
C GLN A 381 -26.48 -8.76 2.21
N LEU A 382 -26.28 -7.45 2.11
CA LEU A 382 -26.69 -6.50 3.15
C LEU A 382 -28.21 -6.44 3.29
N GLU A 383 -28.94 -6.39 2.18
CA GLU A 383 -30.41 -6.44 2.13
C GLU A 383 -30.93 -7.72 2.78
N THR A 384 -30.36 -8.88 2.46
CA THR A 384 -30.71 -10.17 3.06
C THR A 384 -30.47 -10.18 4.58
N VAL A 385 -29.35 -9.60 5.05
CA VAL A 385 -29.05 -9.49 6.49
C VAL A 385 -30.02 -8.53 7.20
N LEU A 386 -30.43 -7.44 6.54
CA LEU A 386 -31.43 -6.51 7.09
C LEU A 386 -32.81 -7.16 7.16
N LEU A 387 -33.24 -7.87 6.10
CA LEU A 387 -34.48 -8.64 6.08
C LEU A 387 -34.54 -9.66 7.22
N LEU A 388 -33.50 -10.50 7.36
CA LEU A 388 -33.42 -11.50 8.43
C LEU A 388 -33.39 -10.89 9.83
N LYS A 389 -32.79 -9.71 10.02
CA LYS A 389 -32.78 -8.98 11.30
C LYS A 389 -34.08 -8.22 11.59
N GLY A 390 -34.89 -7.95 10.57
CA GLY A 390 -36.20 -7.29 10.69
C GLY A 390 -37.34 -8.24 11.08
N LEU A 391 -37.12 -9.55 10.99
CA LEU A 391 -38.09 -10.56 11.45
C LEU A 391 -38.32 -10.47 12.95
N GLN A 392 -39.57 -10.62 13.38
CA GLN A 392 -39.91 -10.71 14.80
C GLN A 392 -39.34 -12.02 15.38
N PRO A 393 -38.61 -11.97 16.52
CA PRO A 393 -38.10 -13.18 17.15
C PRO A 393 -39.23 -14.16 17.51
N GLY A 394 -39.13 -15.39 16.99
CA GLY A 394 -40.12 -16.45 17.23
C GLY A 394 -41.24 -16.55 16.21
N ASP A 395 -41.32 -15.66 15.22
CA ASP A 395 -42.28 -15.76 14.12
C ASP A 395 -41.86 -16.87 13.13
N ASP A 396 -42.31 -18.09 13.40
CA ASP A 396 -42.01 -19.29 12.60
C ASP A 396 -42.55 -19.18 11.16
N ALA A 397 -43.67 -18.48 10.95
CA ALA A 397 -44.28 -18.31 9.64
C ALA A 397 -43.45 -17.36 8.76
N ALA A 398 -43.13 -16.16 9.26
CA ALA A 398 -42.30 -15.21 8.53
C ALA A 398 -40.85 -15.69 8.35
N ALA A 399 -40.31 -16.42 9.33
CA ALA A 399 -39.02 -17.10 9.20
C ALA A 399 -39.05 -18.18 8.11
N THR A 400 -40.07 -19.04 8.10
CA THR A 400 -40.25 -20.08 7.07
C THR A 400 -40.34 -19.47 5.68
N GLU A 401 -41.20 -18.47 5.46
CA GLU A 401 -41.36 -17.80 4.16
C GLU A 401 -40.03 -17.18 3.68
N THR A 402 -39.34 -16.46 4.57
CA THR A 402 -38.07 -15.79 4.25
C THR A 402 -36.97 -16.80 3.90
N LEU A 403 -36.84 -17.87 4.69
CA LEU A 403 -35.80 -18.90 4.50
C LEU A 403 -36.09 -19.83 3.32
N GLN A 404 -37.35 -19.95 2.89
CA GLN A 404 -37.69 -20.58 1.62
C GLN A 404 -37.26 -19.71 0.43
N LYS A 405 -37.52 -18.39 0.46
CA LYS A 405 -37.09 -17.46 -0.61
C LYS A 405 -35.57 -17.38 -0.78
N LEU A 406 -34.80 -17.53 0.31
CA LEU A 406 -33.33 -17.55 0.27
C LEU A 406 -32.73 -18.91 -0.15
N TRP A 407 -33.53 -19.97 -0.25
CA TRP A 407 -33.03 -21.28 -0.65
C TRP A 407 -33.07 -21.43 -2.18
N ASN A 408 -31.90 -21.52 -2.80
CA ASN A 408 -31.79 -21.76 -4.23
C ASN A 408 -31.72 -23.27 -4.50
N GLU A 409 -32.82 -23.83 -5.00
CA GLU A 409 -32.92 -25.27 -5.31
C GLU A 409 -31.95 -25.71 -6.41
N SER A 410 -31.72 -24.90 -7.44
CA SER A 410 -30.84 -25.28 -8.56
C SER A 410 -29.36 -25.31 -8.17
N LEU A 411 -28.97 -24.52 -7.16
CA LEU A 411 -27.61 -24.52 -6.58
C LEU A 411 -27.48 -25.41 -5.33
N GLY A 412 -28.58 -25.93 -4.79
CA GLY A 412 -28.60 -26.74 -3.57
C GLY A 412 -28.06 -26.01 -2.33
N ARG A 413 -28.22 -24.69 -2.25
CA ARG A 413 -27.64 -23.84 -1.19
C ARG A 413 -28.49 -22.60 -0.90
N TYR A 414 -28.24 -21.95 0.23
CA TYR A 414 -28.71 -20.59 0.44
C TYR A 414 -28.00 -19.59 -0.48
N GLU A 415 -28.72 -18.65 -1.07
CA GLU A 415 -28.17 -17.55 -1.86
C GLU A 415 -28.81 -16.23 -1.40
N PRO A 416 -28.03 -15.22 -0.99
CA PRO A 416 -26.57 -15.20 -0.85
C PRO A 416 -26.01 -16.02 0.33
N CYS A 417 -24.85 -16.66 0.14
CA CYS A 417 -24.23 -17.54 1.15
C CYS A 417 -23.13 -16.87 2.02
N SER A 418 -23.19 -15.55 2.27
CA SER A 418 -22.12 -14.86 2.99
C SER A 418 -22.09 -15.18 4.50
N ALA A 419 -20.95 -14.97 5.16
CA ALA A 419 -20.79 -15.27 6.58
C ALA A 419 -21.80 -14.52 7.48
N ASP A 420 -22.18 -13.30 7.12
CA ASP A 420 -23.20 -12.53 7.86
C ASP A 420 -24.62 -13.06 7.60
N VAL A 421 -24.93 -13.48 6.37
CA VAL A 421 -26.23 -14.08 6.03
C VAL A 421 -26.40 -15.41 6.73
N LEU A 422 -25.44 -16.33 6.60
CA LEU A 422 -25.48 -17.65 7.26
C LEU A 422 -25.51 -17.52 8.79
N SER A 423 -24.82 -16.52 9.35
CA SER A 423 -24.93 -16.19 10.78
C SER A 423 -26.30 -15.65 11.18
N SER A 424 -26.94 -14.87 10.32
CA SER A 424 -28.27 -14.28 10.58
C SER A 424 -29.37 -15.33 10.49
N ILE A 425 -29.32 -16.22 9.48
CA ILE A 425 -30.18 -17.41 9.38
C ILE A 425 -30.14 -18.23 10.68
N ALA A 426 -28.93 -18.49 11.19
CA ALA A 426 -28.72 -19.24 12.42
C ALA A 426 -29.11 -18.48 13.71
N VAL A 427 -29.28 -17.15 13.67
CA VAL A 427 -29.82 -16.37 14.78
C VAL A 427 -31.35 -16.42 14.77
N VAL A 428 -31.98 -16.21 13.60
CA VAL A 428 -33.44 -16.32 13.42
C VAL A 428 -33.94 -17.67 13.92
N CYS A 429 -33.34 -18.77 13.46
CA CYS A 429 -33.80 -20.12 13.81
C CYS A 429 -33.55 -20.55 15.27
N ARG A 430 -32.70 -19.81 16.00
CA ARG A 430 -32.46 -20.04 17.43
C ARG A 430 -33.48 -19.36 18.33
N ALA A 431 -34.28 -18.42 17.81
CA ALA A 431 -35.28 -17.73 18.63
C ALA A 431 -36.28 -18.74 19.22
N ASP A 432 -36.72 -18.47 20.45
CA ASP A 432 -37.83 -19.18 21.06
C ASP A 432 -39.12 -18.88 20.28
N GLY A 433 -39.96 -19.90 20.06
CA GLY A 433 -41.12 -19.84 19.17
C GLY A 433 -40.90 -20.50 17.79
N ILE A 434 -39.65 -20.61 17.31
CA ILE A 434 -39.35 -21.33 16.06
C ILE A 434 -39.53 -22.84 16.24
N SER A 435 -40.19 -23.46 15.27
CA SER A 435 -40.50 -24.89 15.24
C SER A 435 -39.25 -25.77 15.09
N ASP A 436 -39.29 -26.93 15.74
CA ASP A 436 -38.22 -27.94 15.61
C ASP A 436 -38.07 -28.48 14.19
N THR A 437 -39.17 -28.49 13.41
CA THR A 437 -39.17 -28.85 11.99
C THR A 437 -38.36 -27.85 11.17
N LEU A 438 -38.60 -26.54 11.33
CA LEU A 438 -37.83 -25.50 10.63
C LEU A 438 -36.35 -25.53 11.07
N ARG A 439 -36.07 -25.67 12.37
CA ARG A 439 -34.69 -25.78 12.89
C ARG A 439 -33.92 -26.93 12.24
N THR A 440 -34.53 -28.11 12.18
CA THR A 440 -33.95 -29.31 11.56
C THR A 440 -33.69 -29.08 10.07
N GLN A 441 -34.68 -28.55 9.32
CA GLN A 441 -34.54 -28.26 7.90
C GLN A 441 -33.42 -27.25 7.63
N VAL A 442 -33.33 -26.17 8.42
CA VAL A 442 -32.32 -25.13 8.25
C VAL A 442 -30.92 -25.67 8.59
N ALA A 443 -30.79 -26.49 9.63
CA ALA A 443 -29.52 -27.14 9.96
C ALA A 443 -29.01 -28.04 8.82
N GLN A 444 -29.91 -28.82 8.20
CA GLN A 444 -29.59 -29.62 7.01
C GLN A 444 -29.18 -28.74 5.82
N ARG A 445 -29.95 -27.69 5.51
CA ARG A 445 -29.65 -26.73 4.42
C ARG A 445 -28.33 -25.96 4.62
N LEU A 446 -27.95 -25.66 5.87
CA LEU A 446 -26.64 -25.07 6.17
C LEU A 446 -25.48 -26.05 5.91
N VAL A 447 -25.65 -27.34 6.21
CA VAL A 447 -24.67 -28.39 5.86
C VAL A 447 -24.54 -28.54 4.34
N LEU A 448 -25.67 -28.58 3.62
CA LEU A 448 -25.67 -28.63 2.14
C LEU A 448 -24.98 -27.39 1.54
N THR A 449 -25.27 -26.20 2.06
CA THR A 449 -24.61 -24.95 1.67
C THR A 449 -23.10 -25.03 1.87
N GLN A 450 -22.63 -25.56 3.01
CA GLN A 450 -21.21 -25.78 3.25
C GLN A 450 -20.60 -26.72 2.20
N GLN A 451 -21.23 -27.87 1.94
CA GLN A 451 -20.74 -28.88 0.99
C GLN A 451 -20.65 -28.33 -0.44
N CYS A 452 -21.64 -27.55 -0.88
CA CYS A 452 -21.60 -26.92 -2.20
C CYS A 452 -20.45 -25.92 -2.33
N VAL A 453 -20.29 -25.00 -1.37
CA VAL A 453 -19.22 -23.99 -1.44
C VAL A 453 -17.82 -24.63 -1.26
N GLN A 454 -17.68 -25.71 -0.48
CA GLN A 454 -16.44 -26.49 -0.41
C GLN A 454 -16.09 -27.15 -1.75
N ARG A 455 -17.07 -27.73 -2.44
CA ARG A 455 -16.90 -28.33 -3.78
C ARG A 455 -16.48 -27.28 -4.82
N GLU A 456 -17.12 -26.12 -4.82
CA GLU A 456 -16.77 -24.99 -5.71
C GLU A 456 -15.36 -24.45 -5.45
N ARG A 457 -14.98 -24.28 -4.18
CA ARG A 457 -13.65 -23.75 -3.79
C ARG A 457 -12.53 -24.79 -3.83
N LYS A 458 -12.84 -26.07 -4.04
CA LYS A 458 -11.90 -27.20 -3.93
C LYS A 458 -11.15 -27.19 -2.58
N SER A 459 -11.82 -26.79 -1.50
CA SER A 459 -11.25 -26.64 -0.16
C SER A 459 -12.05 -27.42 0.87
N ASN A 460 -11.35 -28.10 1.78
CA ASN A 460 -11.94 -28.85 2.90
C ASN A 460 -12.18 -27.96 4.15
N GLU A 461 -11.84 -26.67 4.09
CA GLU A 461 -11.98 -25.76 5.23
C GLU A 461 -13.44 -25.57 5.66
N THR A 462 -13.67 -25.36 6.96
CA THR A 462 -15.02 -25.11 7.50
C THR A 462 -15.49 -23.69 7.14
N ILE A 463 -16.40 -23.60 6.17
CA ILE A 463 -16.90 -22.32 5.64
C ILE A 463 -18.00 -21.72 6.53
N LEU A 464 -18.67 -22.53 7.36
CA LEU A 464 -19.74 -22.03 8.23
C LEU A 464 -19.21 -21.10 9.32
N PRO A 465 -19.76 -19.88 9.47
CA PRO A 465 -19.37 -18.97 10.55
C PRO A 465 -19.77 -19.57 11.91
N ARG A 466 -19.04 -19.18 12.97
CA ARG A 466 -19.16 -19.76 14.33
C ARG A 466 -20.60 -19.88 14.85
N ARG A 467 -21.47 -18.91 14.55
CA ARG A 467 -22.90 -18.94 14.94
C ARG A 467 -23.70 -20.03 14.21
N ALA A 468 -23.50 -20.16 12.90
CA ALA A 468 -24.13 -21.19 12.07
C ALA A 468 -23.59 -22.59 12.39
N LEU A 469 -22.27 -22.73 12.51
CA LEU A 469 -21.64 -24.00 12.89
C LEU A 469 -22.16 -24.48 14.27
N SER A 470 -22.21 -23.60 15.27
CA SER A 470 -22.75 -23.93 16.59
C SER A 470 -24.26 -24.29 16.54
N PHE A 471 -25.03 -23.74 15.59
CA PHE A 471 -26.45 -24.06 15.44
C PHE A 471 -26.62 -25.48 14.87
N VAL A 472 -25.94 -25.77 13.77
CA VAL A 472 -25.90 -27.10 13.15
C VAL A 472 -25.47 -28.18 14.14
N LEU A 473 -24.43 -27.92 14.96
CA LEU A 473 -23.95 -28.86 15.97
C LEU A 473 -24.96 -29.11 17.10
N VAL A 474 -25.77 -28.13 17.48
CA VAL A 474 -26.83 -28.30 18.50
C VAL A 474 -27.95 -29.18 17.95
N GLU A 475 -28.43 -28.92 16.73
CA GLU A 475 -29.49 -29.72 16.10
C GLU A 475 -29.02 -31.15 15.81
N GLN A 476 -27.80 -31.35 15.27
CA GLN A 476 -27.23 -32.69 15.09
C GLN A 476 -27.03 -33.43 16.43
N SER A 477 -26.71 -32.71 17.51
CA SER A 477 -26.62 -33.30 18.85
C SER A 477 -27.99 -33.72 19.39
N LYS A 478 -29.05 -32.94 19.10
CA LYS A 478 -30.44 -33.28 19.44
C LYS A 478 -30.89 -34.52 18.67
N GLU A 479 -30.74 -34.52 17.35
CA GLU A 479 -31.07 -35.66 16.48
C GLU A 479 -30.36 -36.96 16.92
N LYS A 480 -29.06 -36.89 17.25
CA LYS A 480 -28.30 -38.05 17.78
C LYS A 480 -28.86 -38.54 19.11
N ARG A 481 -29.21 -37.65 20.04
CA ARG A 481 -29.84 -38.03 21.33
C ARG A 481 -31.21 -38.68 21.11
N ASP A 482 -32.02 -38.15 20.21
CA ASP A 482 -33.34 -38.70 19.88
C ASP A 482 -33.25 -40.01 19.10
N ALA A 483 -32.21 -40.22 18.29
CA ALA A 483 -31.92 -41.50 17.65
C ALA A 483 -31.51 -42.57 18.68
N VAL A 484 -30.60 -42.23 19.62
CA VAL A 484 -30.23 -43.12 20.73
C VAL A 484 -31.45 -43.48 21.59
N LYS A 485 -32.28 -42.49 21.97
CA LYS A 485 -33.52 -42.73 22.72
C LYS A 485 -34.49 -43.67 21.97
N ARG A 486 -34.62 -43.50 20.65
CA ARG A 486 -35.43 -44.39 19.80
C ARG A 486 -34.85 -45.81 19.66
N MET A 487 -33.53 -45.97 19.71
CA MET A 487 -32.90 -47.30 19.73
C MET A 487 -33.13 -48.01 21.06
N LEU A 488 -32.91 -47.33 22.19
CA LEU A 488 -33.13 -47.89 23.53
C LEU A 488 -34.59 -48.33 23.73
N ALA A 489 -35.57 -47.50 23.34
CA ALA A 489 -36.99 -47.87 23.42
C ALA A 489 -37.34 -49.11 22.55
N LYS A 490 -36.68 -49.29 21.40
CA LYS A 490 -36.83 -50.49 20.56
C LYS A 490 -36.19 -51.72 21.21
N GLU A 491 -35.11 -51.57 21.96
CA GLU A 491 -34.49 -52.67 22.70
C GLU A 491 -35.30 -53.08 23.93
N GLU A 492 -35.86 -52.13 24.68
CA GLU A 492 -36.76 -52.40 25.80
C GLU A 492 -38.01 -53.17 25.33
N ASN A 493 -38.64 -52.74 24.24
CA ASN A 493 -39.78 -53.47 23.65
C ASN A 493 -39.39 -54.87 23.13
N LYS A 494 -38.16 -55.04 22.61
CA LYS A 494 -37.62 -56.36 22.19
C LYS A 494 -37.25 -57.29 23.35
N LYS A 495 -37.11 -56.77 24.57
CA LYS A 495 -36.96 -57.55 25.81
C LYS A 495 -38.33 -57.93 26.35
N ARG A 496 -39.24 -56.96 26.51
CA ARG A 496 -40.63 -57.17 26.98
C ARG A 496 -41.49 -58.06 26.08
N GLY A 497 -41.13 -58.27 24.83
CA GLY A 497 -41.76 -59.24 23.92
C GLY A 497 -41.03 -60.58 23.81
N ARG A 498 -40.12 -60.88 24.74
CA ARG A 498 -39.36 -62.14 24.84
C ARG A 498 -39.41 -62.78 26.23
N ASP A 499 -39.92 -62.05 27.21
CA ASP A 499 -40.50 -62.57 28.45
C ASP A 499 -42.01 -62.83 28.22
#